data_AF-A0A3D3JMV1-F1
#
_entry.id   AF-A0A3D3JMV1-F1
#
_cell.length_a   1.000
_cell.length_b   1.000
_cell.length_c   1.000
_cell.angle_alpha   90.00
_cell.angle_beta   90.00
_cell.angle_gamma   90.00
#
_symmetry.space_group_name_H-M   'P 1'
#
loop_
_entity.id
_entity.type
_entity.pdbx_description
1 polymer ?
#
loop_
_entity_poly.entity_id
_entity_poly.type
_entity_poly.pdbx_seq_one_letter_code
_entity_poly.pdbx_strand_id
1 'polypeptide(L)'
;CSSDLSFQPVVRFYEKTTTGWKLSTLPQATLGRWLVGTSGDVDGDGDIDILLGNVSMGPGVSANSDMDVWTKPSNSVLLLRNRTRTP
;
A
#
# COMPACT_ATOMS: atom_id res chain seq x y z
N CYS A 1 4.53 -1.51 32.02
CA CYS A 1 3.52 -1.08 31.03
C CYS A 1 4.21 -0.10 30.07
N SER A 2 4.94 -0.63 29.08
CA SER A 2 5.57 0.17 28.03
C SER A 2 4.88 -0.20 26.73
N SER A 3 3.98 0.67 26.28
CA SER A 3 3.38 0.57 24.97
C SER A 3 4.49 0.77 23.93
N ASP A 4 4.99 -0.35 23.39
CA ASP A 4 5.71 -0.40 22.13
C ASP A 4 4.75 0.08 21.04
N LEU A 5 4.72 1.39 20.85
CA LEU A 5 4.12 2.05 19.71
C LEU A 5 5.20 2.28 18.66
N SER A 6 5.96 1.24 18.30
CA SER A 6 6.63 1.24 17.00
C SER A 6 5.54 1.30 15.93
N PHE A 7 5.26 2.53 15.49
CA PHE A 7 4.43 2.79 14.33
C PHE A 7 5.13 2.19 13.11
N GLN A 8 4.89 0.91 12.86
CA GLN A 8 5.26 0.29 11.61
C GLN A 8 4.36 0.91 10.54
N PRO A 9 4.90 1.49 9.46
CA PRO A 9 4.09 1.92 8.34
C PRO A 9 3.36 0.69 7.80
N VAL A 10 2.04 0.67 7.99
CA VAL A 10 1.17 -0.43 7.59
C VAL A 10 0.15 0.08 6.59
N VAL A 11 0.16 -0.52 5.40
CA VAL A 11 -0.98 -0.47 4.50
C VAL A 11 -1.91 -1.61 4.91
N ARG A 12 -3.18 -1.30 5.16
CA ARG A 12 -4.19 -2.27 5.58
C ARG A 12 -5.31 -2.36 4.56
N PHE A 13 -5.71 -3.57 4.22
CA PHE A 13 -6.91 -3.83 3.43
C PHE A 13 -7.90 -4.62 4.26
N TYR A 14 -9.16 -4.24 4.10
CA TYR A 14 -10.29 -4.92 4.71
C TYR A 14 -11.09 -5.55 3.59
N GLU A 15 -10.99 -6.87 3.46
CA GLU A 15 -11.76 -7.65 2.51
C GLU A 15 -13.08 -8.04 3.17
N LYS A 16 -14.22 -7.71 2.55
CA LYS A 16 -15.53 -8.09 3.06
C LYS A 16 -15.72 -9.60 2.86
N THR A 17 -16.03 -10.32 3.94
CA THR A 17 -16.38 -11.74 3.90
C THR A 17 -17.88 -11.91 4.13
N THR A 18 -18.38 -13.15 4.02
CA THR A 18 -19.81 -13.46 4.28
C THR A 18 -20.25 -13.15 5.70
N THR A 19 -19.32 -13.18 6.66
CA THR A 19 -19.62 -13.01 8.10
C THR A 19 -18.87 -11.84 8.75
N GLY A 20 -18.09 -11.07 7.99
CA GLY A 20 -17.33 -9.95 8.56
C GLY A 20 -16.29 -9.36 7.61
N TRP A 21 -15.08 -9.15 8.15
CA TRP A 21 -13.96 -8.54 7.44
C TRP A 21 -12.67 -9.31 7.70
N LYS A 22 -11.88 -9.52 6.64
CA LYS A 22 -10.53 -10.06 6.73
C LYS A 22 -9.53 -8.93 6.57
N LEU A 23 -8.70 -8.72 7.60
CA LEU A 23 -7.61 -7.76 7.59
C LEU A 23 -6.38 -8.37 6.90
N SER A 24 -5.84 -7.66 5.92
CA SER A 24 -4.57 -8.00 5.26
C SER A 24 -3.58 -6.83 5.36
N THR A 25 -2.29 -7.15 5.40
CA THR A 25 -1.17 -6.19 5.36
C THR A 25 -0.11 -6.71 4.39
N LEU A 26 0.80 -5.84 3.98
CA LEU A 26 1.88 -6.17 3.06
C LEU A 26 3.24 -5.60 3.52
N PRO A 27 4.35 -6.33 3.35
CA PRO A 27 5.67 -5.86 3.78
C PRO A 27 6.15 -4.62 3.01
N GLN A 28 5.70 -4.44 1.77
CA GLN A 28 6.02 -3.28 0.93
C GLN A 28 5.42 -1.97 1.46
N ALA A 29 4.55 -2.03 2.49
CA ALA A 29 4.09 -0.84 3.21
C ALA A 29 5.25 0.01 3.76
N THR A 30 6.41 -0.60 4.05
CA THR A 30 7.61 0.07 4.55
C THR A 30 8.42 0.79 3.47
N LEU A 31 8.15 0.54 2.18
CA LEU A 31 8.96 1.05 1.07
C LEU A 31 8.61 2.46 0.63
N GLY A 32 7.59 3.09 1.24
CA GLY A 32 7.17 4.44 0.88
C GLY A 32 6.00 4.93 1.71
N ARG A 33 5.48 6.10 1.35
CA ARG A 33 4.23 6.63 1.90
C ARG A 33 3.14 6.47 0.86
N TRP A 34 2.18 5.61 1.14
CA TRP A 34 1.21 5.19 0.13
C TRP A 34 -0.10 5.95 0.26
N LEU A 35 -0.56 6.54 -0.85
CA LEU A 35 -1.92 7.03 -1.00
C LEU A 35 -2.62 6.28 -2.12
N VAL A 36 -3.91 6.01 -1.95
CA VAL A 36 -4.74 5.45 -3.02
C VAL A 36 -4.85 6.49 -4.13
N GLY A 37 -4.35 6.15 -5.31
CA GLY A 37 -4.44 7.01 -6.49
C GLY A 37 -5.70 6.71 -7.30
N THR A 38 -5.91 5.45 -7.65
CA THR A 38 -7.08 5.00 -8.42
C THR A 38 -7.37 3.52 -8.21
N SER A 39 -8.53 3.07 -8.68
CA SER A 39 -8.93 1.66 -8.76
C SER A 39 -9.49 1.36 -10.14
N GLY A 40 -9.23 0.17 -10.67
CA GLY A 40 -9.71 -0.29 -11.97
C GLY A 40 -9.22 -1.69 -12.30
N ASP A 41 -9.82 -2.31 -13.31
CA ASP A 41 -9.39 -3.59 -13.86
C ASP A 41 -8.14 -3.36 -14.73
N VAL A 42 -6.94 -3.60 -14.18
CA VAL A 42 -5.67 -3.25 -14.83
C VAL A 42 -5.17 -4.40 -15.69
N ASP A 43 -5.46 -5.65 -15.33
CA ASP A 43 -5.03 -6.83 -16.08
C ASP A 43 -6.12 -7.46 -16.97
N GLY A 44 -7.34 -6.94 -16.93
CA GLY A 44 -8.43 -7.27 -17.85
C GLY A 44 -9.18 -8.55 -17.47
N ASP A 45 -9.06 -9.03 -16.24
CA ASP A 45 -9.71 -10.25 -15.77
C ASP A 45 -11.14 -10.01 -15.21
N GLY A 46 -11.56 -8.73 -15.21
CA GLY A 46 -12.88 -8.29 -14.81
C GLY A 46 -13.02 -8.02 -13.31
N ASP A 47 -12.02 -8.24 -12.47
CA ASP A 47 -12.02 -7.79 -11.08
C ASP A 47 -11.24 -6.46 -10.89
N ILE A 48 -11.47 -5.77 -9.76
CA ILE A 48 -10.94 -4.42 -9.54
C ILE A 48 -9.63 -4.47 -8.78
N ASP A 49 -8.59 -3.91 -9.38
CA ASP A 49 -7.29 -3.67 -8.77
C ASP A 49 -7.22 -2.27 -8.11
N ILE A 50 -6.21 -2.09 -7.27
CA ILE A 50 -5.94 -0.82 -6.58
C ILE A 50 -4.51 -0.36 -6.86
N LEU A 51 -4.37 0.90 -7.30
CA LEU A 51 -3.09 1.56 -7.52
C LEU A 51 -2.80 2.54 -6.38
N LEU A 52 -1.67 2.36 -5.71
CA LEU A 52 -1.16 3.30 -4.72
C LEU A 52 0.05 4.08 -5.25
N GLY A 53 0.04 5.40 -5.06
CA GLY A 53 1.17 6.27 -5.36
C GLY A 53 2.03 6.50 -4.13
N ASN A 54 3.35 6.51 -4.32
CA ASN A 54 4.29 6.89 -3.28
C ASN A 54 4.43 8.42 -3.21
N VAL A 55 4.07 8.99 -2.06
CA VAL A 55 4.15 10.42 -1.74
C VAL A 55 5.18 10.67 -0.64
N SER A 56 6.35 10.05 -0.76
CA SER A 56 7.49 10.29 0.13
C SER A 56 8.21 11.61 -0.14
N MET A 57 7.89 12.30 -1.26
CA MET A 57 8.43 13.61 -1.60
C MET A 57 7.32 14.66 -1.64
N GLY A 58 7.51 15.79 -0.96
CA GLY A 58 6.55 16.89 -0.92
C GLY A 58 7.07 18.08 -0.11
N PRO A 59 6.43 19.25 -0.21
CA PRO A 59 6.79 20.41 0.59
C PRO A 59 6.64 20.10 2.08
N GLY A 60 7.66 20.46 2.88
CA GLY A 60 7.67 20.22 4.33
C GLY A 60 8.05 18.79 4.76
N VAL A 61 8.46 17.92 3.83
CA VAL A 61 8.98 16.60 4.19
C VAL A 61 10.47 16.73 4.56
N SER A 62 10.78 16.64 5.86
CA SER A 62 12.17 16.53 6.33
C SER A 62 12.74 15.17 5.95
N ALA A 63 14.02 15.13 5.58
CA ALA A 63 14.73 13.88 5.37
C ALA A 63 14.65 13.02 6.65
N ASN A 64 14.18 11.79 6.50
CA ASN A 64 14.25 10.76 7.53
C ASN A 64 15.20 9.64 7.07
N SER A 65 15.52 8.71 7.95
CA SER A 65 16.42 7.58 7.66
C SER A 65 15.97 6.71 6.49
N ASP A 66 14.69 6.75 6.15
CA ASP A 66 14.08 5.86 5.16
C ASP A 66 14.04 6.48 3.75
N MET A 67 14.45 7.75 3.61
CA MET A 67 14.34 8.49 2.35
C MET A 67 15.11 7.82 1.20
N ASP A 68 16.27 7.23 1.49
CA ASP A 68 17.08 6.49 0.50
C ASP A 68 16.36 5.22 0.00
N VAL A 69 15.48 4.64 0.82
CA VAL A 69 14.63 3.52 0.40
C VAL A 69 13.42 4.06 -0.36
N TRP A 70 12.76 5.08 0.16
CA TRP A 70 11.50 5.59 -0.36
C TRP A 70 11.60 6.28 -1.71
N THR A 71 12.76 6.84 -2.04
CA THR A 71 12.99 7.58 -3.30
C THR A 71 13.56 6.70 -4.41
N LYS A 72 13.75 5.40 -4.17
CA LYS A 72 14.14 4.46 -5.22
C LYS A 72 13.09 4.45 -6.32
N PRO A 73 13.47 4.53 -7.62
CA PRO A 73 12.50 4.49 -8.73
C PRO A 73 11.56 3.29 -8.68
N SER A 74 12.03 2.14 -8.20
CA SER A 74 11.25 0.92 -8.01
C SER A 74 10.10 1.03 -7.01
N ASN A 75 10.12 2.07 -6.15
CA ASN A 75 9.16 2.26 -5.07
C ASN A 75 8.15 3.38 -5.39
N SER A 76 8.04 3.82 -6.65
CA SER A 76 7.16 4.93 -7.04
C SER A 76 5.67 4.57 -6.93
N VAL A 77 5.33 3.31 -7.19
CA VAL A 77 3.95 2.83 -7.29
C VAL A 77 3.83 1.43 -6.70
N LEU A 78 2.71 1.14 -6.04
CA LEU A 78 2.32 -0.20 -5.64
C LEU A 78 1.00 -0.56 -6.33
N LEU A 79 1.01 -1.64 -7.11
CA LEU A 79 -0.19 -2.22 -7.69
C LEU A 79 -0.63 -3.43 -6.86
N LEU A 80 -1.88 -3.39 -6.39
CA LEU A 80 -2.51 -4.46 -5.65
C LEU A 80 -3.46 -5.18 -6.60
N ARG A 81 -3.05 -6.37 -7.02
CA ARG A 81 -3.89 -7.18 -7.89
C ARG A 81 -4.90 -7.96 -7.10
N ASN A 82 -6.16 -7.83 -7.48
CA ASN A 82 -7.15 -8.78 -7.06
C ASN A 82 -7.02 -10.05 -7.92
N ARG A 83 -7.35 -11.20 -7.34
CA ARG A 83 -7.18 -12.53 -7.96
C ARG A 83 -8.40 -13.40 -7.71
N THR A 84 -9.53 -12.75 -7.51
CA THR A 84 -10.81 -13.44 -7.34
C THR A 84 -11.31 -13.98 -8.67
N ARG A 85 -10.80 -13.43 -9.77
CA ARG A 85 -10.94 -13.97 -11.12
C ARG A 85 -9.57 -14.45 -11.61
N THR A 86 -9.62 -15.42 -12.50
CA THR A 86 -8.50 -15.87 -13.32
C THR A 86 -9.07 -16.11 -14.71
N PRO A 87 -8.31 -15.87 -15.79
CA PRO A 87 -8.78 -16.07 -17.15
C PRO A 87 -9.39 -17.46 -17.41
#